data_AF-A0A7Y0XB58-F1
#
_entry.id   AF-A0A7Y0XB58-F1
#
_cell.length_a   1.000
_cell.length_b   1.000
_cell.length_c   1.000
_cell.angle_alpha   90.00
_cell.angle_beta   90.00
_cell.angle_gamma   90.00
#
_symmetry.space_group_name_H-M   'P 1'
#
loop_
_entity.id
_entity.type
_entity.pdbx_description
1 polymer ?
#
loop_
_entity_poly.entity_id
_entity_poly.type
_entity_poly.pdbx_seq_one_letter_code
_entity_poly.pdbx_strand_id
1 'polypeptide(L)'
;VSDRREYELAEEGFIALTMRKGSDNAAFFSANSVQKPKVFANTPEGKQAEMNYKLGTQLPYMFIINRLAHYIKVLQREQIGSWKERSDLEI
;
A
#
# COMPACT_ATOMS: atom_id res chain seq x y z
N VAL A 1 7.57 -22.18 -7.25
CA VAL A 1 7.11 -21.22 -8.27
C VAL A 1 8.36 -20.67 -8.93
N SER A 2 8.45 -20.65 -10.26
CA SER A 2 9.59 -20.01 -10.92
C SER A 2 9.43 -18.49 -10.84
N ASP A 3 10.54 -17.76 -10.86
CA ASP A 3 10.53 -16.29 -10.74
C ASP A 3 9.60 -15.64 -11.78
N ARG A 4 9.60 -16.15 -13.01
CA ARG A 4 8.67 -15.70 -14.06
C ARG A 4 7.19 -15.87 -13.67
N ARG A 5 6.84 -17.02 -13.08
CA ARG A 5 5.46 -17.31 -12.71
C ARG A 5 5.03 -16.55 -11.46
N GLU A 6 5.97 -16.24 -10.56
CA GLU A 6 5.72 -15.32 -9.45
C GLU A 6 5.41 -13.93 -9.97
N TYR A 7 6.19 -13.43 -10.93
CA TYR A 7 5.95 -12.14 -11.55
C TYR A 7 4.59 -12.05 -12.27
N GLU A 8 4.24 -13.07 -13.07
CA GLU A 8 2.93 -13.13 -13.74
C GLU A 8 1.76 -13.17 -12.73
N LEU A 9 1.92 -13.87 -11.60
CA LEU A 9 0.93 -13.88 -10.53
C LEU A 9 0.83 -12.53 -9.81
N ALA A 10 1.96 -11.85 -9.60
CA ALA A 10 2.01 -10.55 -8.94
C ALA A 10 1.35 -9.44 -9.77
N GLU A 11 1.48 -9.49 -11.10
CA GLU A 11 0.79 -8.57 -12.03
C GLU A 11 -0.73 -8.77 -12.02
N GLU A 12 -1.19 -10.01 -11.78
CA GLU A 12 -2.62 -10.33 -11.61
C GLU A 12 -3.13 -10.15 -10.15
N GLY A 13 -2.32 -9.56 -9.27
CA GLY A 13 -2.71 -9.21 -7.91
C GLY A 13 -2.73 -10.37 -6.91
N PHE A 14 -2.05 -11.48 -7.23
CA PHE A 14 -1.85 -12.59 -6.30
C PHE A 14 -0.58 -12.42 -5.47
N ILE A 15 -0.61 -12.96 -4.25
CA ILE A 15 0.53 -13.02 -3.35
C ILE A 15 1.00 -14.47 -3.31
N ALA A 16 2.00 -14.79 -4.13
CA ALA A 16 2.49 -16.16 -4.28
C ALA A 16 3.57 -16.49 -3.23
N LEU A 17 3.37 -17.59 -2.51
CA LEU A 17 4.40 -18.15 -1.64
C LEU A 17 5.38 -19.00 -2.47
N THR A 18 6.62 -18.54 -2.58
CA THR A 18 7.65 -19.21 -3.37
C THR A 18 8.59 -20.00 -2.47
N MET A 19 8.62 -21.33 -2.67
CA MET A 19 9.54 -22.24 -1.96
C MET A 19 10.97 -22.06 -2.44
N ARG A 20 11.92 -22.01 -1.49
CA ARG A 20 13.35 -22.02 -1.76
C ARG A 20 13.79 -23.45 -2.10
N LYS A 21 14.28 -23.68 -3.32
CA LYS A 21 14.73 -25.00 -3.77
C LYS A 21 15.86 -25.52 -2.87
N GLY A 22 15.71 -26.76 -2.38
CA GLY A 22 16.69 -27.41 -1.51
C GLY A 22 16.66 -26.96 -0.05
N SER A 23 15.61 -26.25 0.38
CA SER A 23 15.37 -25.86 1.76
C SER A 23 13.87 -26.04 2.09
N ASP A 24 13.56 -25.98 3.38
CA ASP A 24 12.23 -25.93 3.99
C ASP A 24 11.67 -24.49 4.11
N ASN A 25 12.41 -23.49 3.62
CA ASN A 25 12.00 -22.09 3.66
C ASN A 25 11.18 -21.66 2.44
N ALA A 26 10.32 -20.67 2.63
CA ALA A 26 9.54 -20.02 1.59
C ALA A 26 9.55 -18.50 1.78
N ALA A 27 9.30 -17.75 0.71
CA ALA A 27 9.28 -16.29 0.74
C ALA A 27 8.11 -15.72 -0.08
N PHE A 28 7.61 -14.58 0.38
CA PHE A 28 6.78 -13.68 -0.41
C PHE A 28 7.67 -12.58 -0.99
N PHE A 29 7.77 -12.50 -2.32
CA PHE A 29 8.59 -11.48 -2.98
C PHE A 29 7.82 -10.16 -3.16
N SER A 30 6.51 -10.26 -3.38
CA SER A 30 5.62 -9.14 -3.60
C SER A 30 4.33 -9.32 -2.77
N ALA A 31 3.69 -8.19 -2.45
CA ALA A 31 2.43 -8.14 -1.71
C ALA A 31 1.47 -7.12 -2.36
N ASN A 32 1.19 -7.33 -3.65
CA ASN A 32 0.22 -6.53 -4.39
C ASN A 32 -1.20 -6.88 -3.96
N SER A 33 -2.10 -5.89 -3.95
CA SER A 33 -3.53 -6.14 -3.84
C SER A 33 -4.11 -6.58 -5.19
N VAL A 34 -5.38 -6.99 -5.20
CA VAL A 34 -6.13 -7.31 -6.42
C VAL A 34 -6.45 -6.09 -7.29
N GLN A 35 -6.18 -4.87 -6.81
CA GLN A 35 -6.50 -3.66 -7.53
C GLN A 35 -5.52 -3.43 -8.68
N LYS A 36 -6.02 -3.44 -9.91
CA LYS A 36 -5.21 -3.15 -11.09
C LYS A 36 -4.79 -1.66 -11.12
N PRO A 37 -3.49 -1.35 -11.30
CA PRO A 37 -3.02 0.02 -11.50
C PRO A 37 -3.70 0.68 -12.71
N LYS A 38 -4.10 1.94 -12.55
CA LYS A 38 -4.67 2.75 -13.65
C LYS A 38 -3.55 3.40 -14.45
N VAL A 39 -3.70 3.37 -15.77
CA VAL A 39 -2.82 4.09 -16.70
C VAL A 39 -3.38 5.50 -16.89
N PHE A 40 -2.51 6.50 -16.81
CA PHE A 40 -2.85 7.91 -17.00
C PHE A 40 -2.21 8.45 -18.29
N ALA A 41 -2.55 9.68 -18.67
CA ALA A 41 -1.97 10.33 -19.85
C ALA A 41 -0.45 10.47 -19.69
N ASN A 42 0.30 10.40 -20.80
CA ASN A 42 1.76 10.55 -20.81
C ASN A 42 2.20 12.02 -20.67
N THR A 43 1.68 12.71 -19.65
CA THR A 43 2.10 14.06 -19.23
C THR A 43 2.89 13.96 -17.93
N PRO A 44 3.63 15.00 -17.51
CA PRO A 44 4.31 15.01 -16.21
C PRO A 44 3.37 14.70 -15.04
N GLU A 45 2.17 15.30 -15.05
CA GLU A 45 1.15 15.12 -14.01
C GLU A 45 0.54 13.71 -14.07
N GLY A 46 0.32 13.17 -15.28
CA GLY A 46 -0.20 11.82 -15.45
C GLY A 46 0.78 10.76 -14.95
N LYS A 47 2.08 10.92 -15.18
CA LYS A 47 3.12 10.03 -14.61
C LYS A 47 3.16 10.09 -13.08
N GLN A 48 3.01 11.28 -12.50
CA GLN A 48 2.89 11.44 -11.05
C GLN A 48 1.64 10.75 -10.50
N ALA A 49 0.49 10.93 -11.17
CA ALA A 49 -0.77 10.29 -10.79
C ALA A 49 -0.69 8.76 -10.88
N GLU A 50 -0.04 8.23 -11.92
CA GLU A 50 0.19 6.79 -12.09
C GLU A 50 1.06 6.22 -10.96
N MET A 51 2.16 6.90 -10.62
CA MET A 51 3.01 6.52 -9.50
C MET A 51 2.24 6.55 -8.17
N ASN A 52 1.49 7.64 -7.90
CA ASN A 52 0.69 7.78 -6.69
C ASN A 52 -0.36 6.66 -6.59
N TYR A 53 -1.02 6.34 -7.70
CA TYR A 53 -2.04 5.29 -7.73
C TYR A 53 -1.42 3.91 -7.49
N LYS A 54 -0.25 3.63 -8.09
CA LYS A 54 0.48 2.36 -7.91
C LYS A 54 0.90 2.12 -6.46
N LEU A 55 1.28 3.17 -5.72
CA LEU A 55 1.59 3.03 -4.30
C LEU A 55 0.37 2.54 -3.50
N GLY A 56 -0.83 3.00 -3.86
CA GLY A 56 -2.08 2.57 -3.22
C GLY A 56 -2.47 1.11 -3.52
N THR A 57 -2.04 0.55 -4.65
CA THR A 57 -2.36 -0.85 -5.01
C THR A 57 -1.48 -1.87 -4.27
N GLN A 58 -0.46 -1.43 -3.54
CA GLN A 58 0.47 -2.30 -2.82
C GLN A 58 0.14 -2.32 -1.32
N LEU A 59 -0.15 -3.51 -0.80
CA LEU A 59 -0.59 -3.67 0.59
C LEU A 59 0.41 -3.18 1.65
N PRO A 60 1.75 -3.31 1.47
CA PRO A 60 2.70 -2.80 2.45
C PRO A 60 2.53 -1.30 2.73
N TYR A 61 2.26 -0.49 1.71
CA TYR A 61 1.99 0.94 1.89
C TYR A 61 0.63 1.19 2.52
N MET A 62 -0.39 0.44 2.11
CA MET A 62 -1.72 0.54 2.70
C MET A 62 -1.75 0.19 4.19
N PHE A 63 -0.96 -0.79 4.65
CA PHE A 63 -0.90 -1.12 6.08
C PHE A 63 -0.30 -0.01 6.94
N ILE A 64 0.61 0.80 6.40
CA ILE A 64 1.10 2.01 7.08
C ILE A 64 -0.04 3.01 7.25
N ILE A 65 -0.77 3.31 6.16
CA ILE A 65 -1.90 4.26 6.19
C ILE A 65 -3.03 3.77 7.10
N ASN A 66 -3.32 2.46 7.12
CA ASN A 66 -4.32 1.88 8.01
C ASN A 66 -3.96 2.12 9.49
N ARG A 67 -2.69 1.95 9.87
CA ARG A 67 -2.25 2.25 11.25
C ARG A 67 -2.36 3.72 11.57
N LEU A 68 -1.94 4.61 10.67
CA LEU A 68 -2.11 6.06 10.84
C LEU A 68 -3.59 6.42 11.02
N ALA A 69 -4.48 5.87 10.19
CA ALA A 69 -5.91 6.10 10.27
C ALA A 69 -6.49 5.62 11.62
N HIS A 70 -6.07 4.44 12.10
CA HIS A 70 -6.47 3.94 13.42
C HIS A 70 -6.04 4.89 14.55
N TYR A 71 -4.78 5.35 14.54
CA TYR A 71 -4.28 6.27 15.55
C TYR A 71 -5.01 7.61 15.51
N ILE A 72 -5.15 8.20 14.32
CA ILE A 72 -5.88 9.47 14.13
C ILE A 72 -7.31 9.33 14.67
N LYS A 73 -8.00 8.23 14.34
CA LYS A 73 -9.38 8.02 14.77
C LYS A 73 -9.51 7.95 16.29
N VAL A 74 -8.61 7.24 16.97
CA VAL A 74 -8.64 7.09 18.43
C VAL A 74 -8.24 8.40 19.12
N LEU A 75 -7.10 8.98 18.73
CA LEU A 75 -6.57 10.21 19.33
C LEU A 75 -7.52 11.40 19.16
N GLN A 76 -8.03 11.63 17.94
CA GLN A 76 -8.92 12.76 17.69
C GLN A 76 -10.27 12.62 18.39
N ARG A 77 -10.73 11.39 18.62
CA ARG A 77 -11.97 11.16 19.38
C ARG A 77 -11.85 11.64 20.83
N GLU A 78 -10.69 11.48 21.46
CA GLU A 78 -10.46 11.94 22.83
C GLU A 78 -10.38 13.47 22.95
N GLN A 79 -10.07 14.16 21.84
CA GLN A 79 -9.98 15.62 21.79
C GLN A 79 -11.33 16.30 21.51
N ILE A 80 -12.41 15.55 21.27
CA ILE A 80 -13.75 16.12 21.06
C ILE A 80 -14.20 16.83 22.34
N GLY A 81 -14.55 18.11 22.21
CA GLY A 81 -14.95 18.96 23.33
C GLY A 81 -13.81 19.73 23.99
N SER A 82 -12.57 19.57 23.51
CA SER A 82 -11.47 20.46 23.87
C SER A 82 -11.54 21.79 23.10
N TRP A 83 -11.04 22.86 23.71
CA TRP A 83 -10.86 24.15 23.03
C TRP A 83 -9.55 24.12 22.26
N LYS A 84 -9.63 23.94 20.94
CA LYS A 84 -8.48 23.99 20.03
C LYS A 84 -8.78 24.90 18.86
N GLU A 85 -7.84 25.78 18.56
CA GLU A 85 -7.87 26.60 17.36
C GLU A 85 -7.15 25.88 16.21
N ARG A 86 -7.27 26.43 14.99
CA ARG A 86 -6.65 25.85 13.79
C ARG A 86 -5.14 25.63 13.96
N SER A 87 -4.44 26.61 14.52
CA SER A 87 -3.00 26.54 14.77
C SER A 87 -2.60 25.40 15.73
N ASP A 88 -3.50 24.99 16.61
CA ASP A 88 -3.24 23.91 17.58
C ASP A 88 -3.39 22.50 16.97
N LEU A 89 -3.95 22.40 15.75
CA LEU A 89 -4.20 21.15 15.05
C LEU A 89 -3.29 20.93 13.84
N GLU A 90 -2.79 22.00 13.21
CA GLU A 90 -1.93 21.93 12.02
C GLU A 90 -0.44 21.71 12.35
N ILE A 91 -0.05 21.88 13.62
CA ILE A 91 1.31 21.66 14.15
C ILE A 91 1.44 20.25 14.72
#